data_AF-A0A951V3B6-F1
#
_entry.id   AF-A0A951V3B6-F1
#
_cell.length_a   1.000
_cell.length_b   1.000
_cell.length_c   1.000
_cell.angle_alpha   90.00
_cell.angle_beta   90.00
_cell.angle_gamma   90.00
#
_symmetry.space_group_name_H-M   'P 1'
#
loop_
_entity.id
_entity.type
_entity.pdbx_description
1 polymer ?
#
loop_
_entity_poly.entity_id
_entity_poly.type
_entity_poly.pdbx_seq_one_letter_code
_entity_poly.pdbx_strand_id
1 'polypeptide(L)'
;MEDYHKLKSASRASITLWLLGASFTFFIFTANISPELFHENGLFSLQITITIPLLLSSAFSRSRQAYSKHPDKWNKYSFFTFILGYGFLINVIGTILGNFGGLKIGLIFFGVNILSDLSYSFVALHEQKKWFKLYKSAFFISILFLGGILPLVGIY
;
A
#
# COMPACT_ATOMS: atom_id res chain seq x y z
N MET A 1 10.28 -24.60 13.54
CA MET A 1 10.58 -23.40 12.72
C MET A 1 9.77 -23.37 11.42
N GLU A 2 9.57 -24.51 10.75
CA GLU A 2 8.82 -24.56 9.47
C GLU A 2 7.36 -24.09 9.58
N ASP A 3 6.66 -24.47 10.66
CA ASP A 3 5.27 -24.04 10.90
C ASP A 3 5.12 -22.53 11.10
N TYR A 4 6.11 -21.88 11.74
CA TYR A 4 6.09 -20.44 11.94
C TYR A 4 6.17 -19.67 10.61
N HIS A 5 6.98 -20.15 9.66
CA HIS A 5 7.08 -19.54 8.33
C HIS A 5 5.79 -19.71 7.52
N LYS A 6 5.15 -20.89 7.62
CA LYS A 6 3.85 -21.16 6.97
C LYS A 6 2.74 -20.27 7.54
N LEU A 7 2.61 -20.19 8.87
CA LEU A 7 1.64 -19.34 9.56
C LEU A 7 1.83 -17.86 9.21
N LYS A 8 3.07 -17.37 9.22
CA LYS A 8 3.38 -15.99 8.85
C LYS A 8 3.03 -15.68 7.40
N SER A 9 3.29 -16.60 6.48
CA SER A 9 2.92 -16.44 5.07
C SER A 9 1.40 -16.43 4.87
N ALA A 10 0.68 -17.34 5.54
CA ALA A 10 -0.78 -17.43 5.49
C ALA A 10 -1.46 -16.16 6.04
N SER A 11 -1.03 -15.68 7.22
CA SER A 11 -1.53 -14.41 7.79
C SER A 11 -1.32 -13.22 6.83
N ARG A 12 -0.14 -13.15 6.23
CA ARG A 12 0.19 -12.14 5.21
C ARG A 12 -0.71 -12.25 3.99
N ALA A 13 -0.95 -13.45 3.48
CA ALA A 13 -1.84 -13.65 2.34
C ALA A 13 -3.28 -13.20 2.66
N SER A 14 -3.78 -13.54 3.86
CA SER A 14 -5.10 -13.11 4.33
C SER A 14 -5.24 -11.59 4.37
N ILE A 15 -4.26 -10.88 4.93
CA ILE A 15 -4.26 -9.39 4.95
C ILE A 15 -4.28 -8.83 3.53
N THR A 16 -3.51 -9.40 2.61
CA THR A 16 -3.51 -8.96 1.20
C THR A 16 -4.86 -9.17 0.53
N LEU A 17 -5.55 -10.29 0.81
CA LEU A 17 -6.89 -10.55 0.27
C LEU A 17 -7.93 -9.59 0.85
N TRP A 18 -7.85 -9.27 2.13
CA TRP A 18 -8.69 -8.23 2.75
C TRP A 18 -8.50 -6.87 2.09
N LEU A 19 -7.24 -6.45 1.89
CA LEU A 19 -6.93 -5.19 1.20
C LEU A 19 -7.36 -5.20 -0.26
N LEU A 20 -7.27 -6.34 -0.94
CA LEU A 20 -7.79 -6.49 -2.30
C LEU A 20 -9.31 -6.29 -2.33
N GLY A 21 -10.04 -6.90 -1.40
CA GLY A 21 -11.48 -6.68 -1.22
C GLY A 21 -11.81 -5.22 -0.98
N ALA A 22 -11.11 -4.57 -0.03
CA ALA A 22 -11.26 -3.14 0.23
C ALA A 22 -10.99 -2.29 -1.02
N SER A 23 -9.97 -2.63 -1.81
CA SER A 23 -9.63 -1.91 -3.04
C SER A 23 -10.75 -2.02 -4.10
N PHE A 24 -11.35 -3.20 -4.27
CA PHE A 24 -12.53 -3.36 -5.12
C PHE A 24 -13.72 -2.54 -4.63
N THR A 25 -13.99 -2.55 -3.32
CA THR A 25 -15.06 -1.75 -2.73
C THR A 25 -14.83 -0.26 -2.98
N PHE A 26 -13.63 0.27 -2.72
CA PHE A 26 -13.31 1.67 -2.99
C PHE A 26 -13.40 2.02 -4.47
N PHE A 27 -12.95 1.13 -5.35
CA PHE A 27 -13.06 1.33 -6.80
C PHE A 27 -14.52 1.47 -7.23
N ILE A 28 -15.36 0.51 -6.86
CA ILE A 28 -16.78 0.53 -7.21
C ILE A 28 -17.48 1.73 -6.58
N PHE A 29 -17.23 2.01 -5.29
CA PHE A 29 -17.83 3.12 -4.57
C PHE A 29 -17.51 4.46 -5.22
N THR A 30 -16.22 4.70 -5.51
CA THR A 30 -15.78 5.95 -6.15
C THR A 30 -16.36 6.07 -7.56
N ALA A 31 -16.38 4.98 -8.34
CA ALA A 31 -16.89 4.99 -9.70
C ALA A 31 -18.39 5.32 -9.77
N ASN A 32 -19.14 4.99 -8.71
CA ASN A 32 -20.58 5.28 -8.64
C ASN A 32 -20.89 6.67 -8.06
N ILE A 33 -20.13 7.13 -7.07
CA ILE A 33 -20.45 8.38 -6.35
C ILE A 33 -19.80 9.60 -6.98
N SER A 34 -18.61 9.45 -7.55
CA SER A 34 -17.85 10.57 -8.08
C SER A 34 -17.01 10.14 -9.28
N PRO A 35 -17.68 9.81 -10.41
CA PRO A 35 -16.98 9.45 -11.64
C PRO A 35 -16.07 10.56 -12.15
N GLU A 36 -16.37 11.82 -11.83
CA GLU A 36 -15.55 12.99 -12.15
C GLU A 36 -14.12 12.88 -11.62
N LEU A 37 -13.92 12.29 -10.42
CA LEU A 37 -12.58 12.04 -9.88
C LEU A 37 -11.74 11.14 -10.79
N PHE A 38 -12.38 10.24 -11.54
CA PHE A 38 -11.65 9.40 -12.48
C PHE A 38 -11.20 10.15 -13.74
N HIS A 39 -11.99 11.13 -14.16
CA HIS A 39 -11.72 11.91 -15.37
C HIS A 39 -10.76 13.06 -15.11
N GLU A 40 -10.92 13.76 -13.99
CA GLU A 40 -10.14 14.95 -13.66
C GLU A 40 -8.79 14.62 -13.03
N ASN A 41 -8.70 13.50 -12.31
CA ASN A 41 -7.47 13.10 -11.63
C ASN A 41 -6.92 11.79 -12.21
N GLY A 42 -6.19 11.91 -13.33
CA GLY A 42 -5.60 10.75 -14.01
C GLY A 42 -4.64 9.94 -13.12
N LEU A 43 -3.92 10.60 -12.19
CA LEU A 43 -3.03 9.92 -11.25
C LEU A 43 -3.82 9.08 -10.25
N PHE A 44 -4.90 9.62 -9.70
CA PHE A 44 -5.82 8.90 -8.82
C PHE A 44 -6.40 7.65 -9.52
N SER A 45 -6.92 7.81 -10.74
CA SER A 45 -7.46 6.72 -11.55
C SER A 45 -6.46 5.60 -11.79
N LEU A 46 -5.23 5.99 -12.11
CA LEU A 46 -4.13 5.06 -12.36
C LEU A 46 -3.79 4.29 -11.09
N GLN A 47 -3.68 4.98 -9.95
CA GLN A 47 -3.33 4.35 -8.67
C GLN A 47 -4.39 3.36 -8.20
N ILE A 48 -5.68 3.72 -8.21
CA ILE A 48 -6.75 2.80 -7.78
C ILE A 48 -6.89 1.60 -8.73
N THR A 49 -6.73 1.82 -10.04
CA THR A 49 -6.81 0.74 -11.04
C THR A 49 -5.62 -0.22 -10.92
N ILE A 50 -4.40 0.28 -10.69
CA ILE A 50 -3.18 -0.54 -10.57
C ILE A 50 -3.08 -1.22 -9.19
N THR A 51 -3.70 -0.66 -8.15
CA THR A 51 -3.73 -1.27 -6.81
C THR A 51 -4.25 -2.71 -6.85
N ILE A 52 -5.33 -2.97 -7.59
CA ILE A 52 -5.96 -4.29 -7.71
C ILE A 52 -4.98 -5.35 -8.25
N PRO A 53 -4.39 -5.20 -9.47
CA PRO A 53 -3.45 -6.19 -10.00
C PRO A 53 -2.17 -6.30 -9.17
N LEU A 54 -1.71 -5.23 -8.51
CA LEU A 54 -0.57 -5.29 -7.60
C LEU A 54 -0.84 -6.15 -6.36
N LEU A 55 -1.99 -5.94 -5.70
CA LEU A 55 -2.37 -6.74 -4.54
C LEU A 55 -2.66 -8.20 -4.92
N LEU A 56 -3.27 -8.44 -6.09
CA LEU A 56 -3.46 -9.78 -6.63
C LEU A 56 -2.12 -10.49 -6.88
N SER A 57 -1.16 -9.78 -7.51
CA SER A 57 0.19 -10.29 -7.74
C SER A 57 0.93 -10.59 -6.44
N SER A 58 0.76 -9.76 -5.41
CA SER A 58 1.26 -10.03 -4.06
C SER A 58 0.65 -11.29 -3.46
N ALA A 59 -0.66 -11.47 -3.57
CA ALA A 59 -1.35 -12.66 -3.04
C ALA A 59 -0.87 -13.95 -3.73
N PHE A 60 -0.83 -13.95 -5.07
CA PHE A 60 -0.37 -15.11 -5.85
C PHE A 60 1.09 -15.45 -5.61
N SER A 61 1.96 -14.44 -5.52
CA SER A 61 3.37 -14.68 -5.20
C SER A 61 3.58 -15.22 -3.79
N ARG A 62 2.74 -14.85 -2.81
CA ARG A 62 2.75 -15.46 -1.46
C ARG A 62 2.32 -16.92 -1.48
N SER A 63 1.30 -17.26 -2.27
CA SER A 63 0.89 -18.65 -2.47
C SER A 63 2.01 -19.48 -3.12
N ARG A 64 2.69 -18.94 -4.14
CA ARG A 64 3.82 -19.61 -4.79
C ARG A 64 5.04 -19.83 -3.90
N GLN A 65 5.23 -19.05 -2.84
CA GLN A 65 6.37 -19.25 -1.92
C GLN A 65 6.37 -20.64 -1.28
N ALA A 66 5.20 -21.22 -1.02
CA ALA A 66 5.09 -22.51 -0.34
C ALA A 66 5.62 -23.70 -1.15
N TYR A 67 5.65 -23.60 -2.49
CA TYR A 67 5.98 -24.71 -3.39
C TYR A 67 7.11 -24.38 -4.38
N SER A 68 7.76 -23.21 -4.25
CA SER A 68 8.82 -22.80 -5.16
C SER A 68 10.21 -23.23 -4.68
N LYS A 69 11.07 -23.61 -5.62
CA LYS A 69 12.52 -23.85 -5.38
C LYS A 69 13.27 -22.60 -4.91
N HIS A 70 12.73 -21.39 -5.13
CA HIS A 70 13.37 -20.11 -4.76
C HIS A 70 12.40 -19.20 -3.99
N PRO A 71 12.06 -19.53 -2.75
CA PRO A 71 11.06 -18.79 -1.96
C PRO A 71 11.45 -17.32 -1.73
N ASP A 72 12.74 -17.01 -1.61
CA ASP A 72 13.22 -15.64 -1.37
C ASP A 72 12.91 -14.67 -2.51
N LYS A 73 12.98 -15.13 -3.77
CA LYS A 73 12.65 -14.29 -4.94
C LYS A 73 11.18 -13.90 -4.92
N TRP A 74 10.30 -14.86 -4.65
CA TRP A 74 8.86 -14.62 -4.52
C TRP A 74 8.51 -13.77 -3.30
N ASN A 75 9.24 -13.91 -2.19
CA ASN A 75 9.08 -13.06 -1.01
C ASN A 75 9.42 -11.60 -1.32
N LYS A 76 10.55 -11.33 -2.00
CA LYS A 76 10.92 -9.98 -2.44
C LYS A 76 9.88 -9.40 -3.40
N TYR A 77 9.48 -10.14 -4.43
CA TYR A 77 8.47 -9.69 -5.39
C TYR A 77 7.12 -9.40 -4.71
N SER A 78 6.65 -10.31 -3.84
CA SER A 78 5.41 -10.12 -3.07
C SER A 78 5.45 -8.91 -2.15
N PHE A 79 6.64 -8.56 -1.66
CA PHE A 79 6.81 -7.38 -0.82
C PHE A 79 6.72 -6.10 -1.65
N PHE A 80 7.37 -6.05 -2.82
CA PHE A 80 7.33 -4.87 -3.70
C PHE A 80 5.95 -4.60 -4.28
N THR A 81 5.26 -5.64 -4.76
CA THR A 81 3.90 -5.49 -5.27
C THR A 81 2.92 -5.10 -4.16
N PHE A 82 3.09 -5.65 -2.96
CA PHE A 82 2.30 -5.26 -1.79
C PHE A 82 2.51 -3.80 -1.40
N ILE A 83 3.76 -3.34 -1.26
CA ILE A 83 4.03 -1.99 -0.75
C ILE A 83 3.58 -0.91 -1.75
N LEU A 84 3.71 -1.18 -3.05
CA LEU A 84 3.19 -0.31 -4.10
C LEU A 84 1.66 -0.27 -4.07
N GLY A 85 1.00 -1.44 -4.05
CA GLY A 85 -0.47 -1.50 -4.03
C GLY A 85 -1.05 -0.87 -2.77
N TYR A 86 -0.45 -1.12 -1.61
CA TYR A 86 -0.86 -0.52 -0.35
C TYR A 86 -0.63 1.00 -0.31
N GLY A 87 0.52 1.47 -0.80
CA GLY A 87 0.80 2.91 -0.91
C GLY A 87 -0.18 3.63 -1.83
N PHE A 88 -0.49 3.05 -2.99
CA PHE A 88 -1.51 3.58 -3.89
C PHE A 88 -2.90 3.59 -3.27
N LEU A 89 -3.29 2.55 -2.55
CA LEU A 89 -4.56 2.52 -1.84
C LEU A 89 -4.65 3.65 -0.80
N ILE A 90 -3.59 3.88 -0.02
CA ILE A 90 -3.55 4.99 0.95
C ILE A 90 -3.63 6.33 0.23
N ASN A 91 -2.90 6.51 -0.87
CA ASN A 91 -2.96 7.75 -1.64
C ASN A 91 -4.36 8.05 -2.17
N VAL A 92 -5.03 7.04 -2.71
CA VAL A 92 -6.42 7.12 -3.16
C VAL A 92 -7.34 7.53 -2.01
N ILE A 93 -7.25 6.84 -0.86
CA ILE A 93 -8.08 7.18 0.32
C ILE A 93 -7.78 8.59 0.82
N GLY A 94 -6.50 8.97 0.93
CA GLY A 94 -6.09 10.30 1.38
C GLY A 94 -6.55 11.40 0.43
N THR A 95 -6.56 11.15 -0.87
CA THR A 95 -7.07 12.07 -1.89
C THR A 95 -8.58 12.24 -1.78
N ILE A 96 -9.33 11.14 -1.61
CA ILE A 96 -10.78 11.19 -1.35
C ILE A 96 -11.06 12.00 -0.08
N LEU A 97 -10.37 11.71 1.02
CA LEU A 97 -10.53 12.44 2.28
C LEU A 97 -10.16 13.93 2.14
N GLY A 98 -9.15 14.25 1.35
CA GLY A 98 -8.75 15.62 1.06
C GLY A 98 -9.79 16.38 0.22
N ASN A 99 -10.38 15.73 -0.78
CA ASN A 99 -11.37 16.35 -1.67
C ASN A 99 -12.74 16.52 -1.00
N PHE A 100 -13.21 15.52 -0.24
CA PHE A 100 -14.53 15.58 0.41
C PHE A 100 -14.49 16.11 1.84
N GLY A 101 -13.46 15.75 2.60
CA GLY A 101 -13.28 16.18 4.00
C GLY A 101 -12.44 17.44 4.16
N GLY A 102 -11.83 17.92 3.07
CA GLY A 102 -10.94 19.07 3.06
C GLY A 102 -9.47 18.72 3.26
N LEU A 103 -8.59 19.57 2.72
CA LEU A 103 -7.14 19.38 2.67
C LEU A 103 -6.52 18.96 4.01
N LYS A 104 -6.97 19.56 5.12
CA LYS A 104 -6.44 19.27 6.46
C LYS A 104 -6.67 17.80 6.86
N ILE A 105 -7.83 17.23 6.55
CA ILE A 105 -8.15 15.84 6.89
C ILE A 105 -7.25 14.89 6.09
N GLY A 106 -7.09 15.14 4.80
CA GLY A 106 -6.18 14.36 3.94
C GLY A 106 -4.73 14.39 4.45
N LEU A 107 -4.22 15.58 4.80
CA LEU A 107 -2.86 15.73 5.33
C LEU A 107 -2.67 15.05 6.70
N ILE A 108 -3.66 15.15 7.60
CA ILE A 108 -3.63 14.42 8.88
C ILE A 108 -3.60 12.91 8.63
N PHE A 109 -4.43 12.41 7.71
CA PHE A 109 -4.46 10.99 7.36
C PHE A 109 -3.09 10.51 6.83
N PHE A 110 -2.46 11.25 5.93
CA PHE A 110 -1.11 10.93 5.45
C PHE A 110 -0.07 11.01 6.59
N GLY A 111 -0.14 12.05 7.43
CA GLY A 111 0.75 12.22 8.58
C GLY A 111 0.69 11.03 9.54
N VAL A 112 -0.52 10.56 9.88
CA VAL A 112 -0.72 9.38 10.74
C VAL A 112 -0.16 8.11 10.11
N ASN A 113 -0.34 7.90 8.81
CA ASN A 113 0.23 6.74 8.11
C ASN A 113 1.77 6.78 8.08
N ILE A 114 2.36 7.94 7.81
CA ILE A 114 3.82 8.14 7.85
C ILE A 114 4.36 7.91 9.26
N LEU A 115 3.73 8.48 10.29
CA LEU A 115 4.13 8.29 11.69
C LEU A 115 4.03 6.82 12.11
N SER A 116 2.99 6.11 11.65
CA SER A 116 2.81 4.69 11.93
C SER A 116 3.93 3.84 11.31
N ASP A 117 4.30 4.11 10.06
CA ASP A 117 5.40 3.41 9.38
C ASP A 117 6.77 3.73 10.02
N LEU A 118 7.02 4.99 10.36
CA LEU A 118 8.23 5.40 11.08
C LEU A 118 8.33 4.74 12.46
N SER A 119 7.22 4.68 13.20
CA SER A 119 7.17 4.02 14.52
C SER A 119 7.49 2.53 14.39
N TYR A 120 6.91 1.85 13.41
CA TYR A 120 7.22 0.45 13.12
C TYR A 120 8.70 0.26 12.77
N SER A 121 9.25 1.10 11.90
CA SER A 121 10.65 1.03 11.52
C SER A 121 11.61 1.31 12.66
N PHE A 122 11.27 2.23 13.56
CA PHE A 122 12.07 2.51 14.76
C PHE A 122 12.17 1.30 15.68
N VAL A 123 11.02 0.68 16.01
CA VAL A 123 10.99 -0.57 16.80
C VAL A 123 11.80 -1.66 16.10
N ALA A 124 11.64 -1.79 14.79
CA ALA A 124 12.30 -2.81 14.01
C ALA A 124 13.83 -2.63 13.89
N LEU A 125 14.33 -1.39 13.96
CA LEU A 125 15.76 -1.06 14.03
C LEU A 125 16.33 -1.39 15.41
N HIS A 126 15.57 -1.07 16.47
CA HIS A 126 15.97 -1.36 17.83
C HIS A 126 16.18 -2.86 18.06
N GLU A 127 15.27 -3.70 17.55
CA GLU A 127 15.35 -5.15 17.72
C GLU A 127 16.42 -5.83 16.86
N GLN A 128 16.61 -5.41 15.60
CA GLN A 128 17.38 -6.20 14.62
C GLN A 128 18.58 -5.48 14.00
N LYS A 129 18.81 -4.19 14.29
CA LYS A 129 19.89 -3.34 13.71
C LYS A 129 20.02 -3.41 12.18
N LYS A 130 18.95 -3.73 11.47
CA LYS A 130 18.95 -3.90 10.01
C LYS A 130 18.54 -2.61 9.30
N TRP A 131 19.53 -1.88 8.81
CA TRP A 131 19.38 -0.68 7.98
C TRP A 131 18.51 -0.87 6.75
N PHE A 132 18.42 -2.09 6.21
CA PHE A 132 17.55 -2.40 5.07
C PHE A 132 16.07 -2.11 5.31
N LYS A 133 15.61 -1.99 6.58
CA LYS A 133 14.23 -1.62 6.90
C LYS A 133 13.96 -0.12 6.74
N LEU A 134 14.95 0.74 6.98
CA LEU A 134 14.83 2.19 6.74
C LEU A 134 14.60 2.49 5.26
N TYR A 135 15.28 1.78 4.37
CA TYR A 135 15.08 1.93 2.93
C TYR A 135 13.62 1.62 2.52
N LYS A 136 12.98 0.64 3.16
CA LYS A 136 11.58 0.28 2.88
C LYS A 136 10.62 1.39 3.30
N SER A 137 10.83 1.96 4.48
CA SER A 137 10.06 3.11 4.94
C SER A 137 10.27 4.34 4.07
N ALA A 138 11.53 4.66 3.74
CA ALA A 138 11.82 5.76 2.82
C ALA A 138 11.13 5.58 1.47
N PHE A 139 11.15 4.36 0.92
CA PHE A 139 10.46 4.03 -0.33
C PHE A 139 8.93 4.20 -0.21
N PHE A 140 8.33 3.70 0.87
CA PHE A 140 6.89 3.86 1.13
C PHE A 140 6.49 5.33 1.31
N ILE A 141 7.23 6.08 2.13
CA ILE A 141 7.00 7.51 2.33
C ILE A 141 7.15 8.27 1.02
N SER A 142 8.09 7.89 0.16
CA SER A 142 8.24 8.49 -1.17
C SER A 142 7.01 8.26 -2.05
N ILE A 143 6.43 7.05 -2.01
CA ILE A 143 5.17 6.74 -2.71
C ILE A 143 4.03 7.62 -2.17
N LEU A 144 3.92 7.77 -0.84
CA LEU A 144 2.88 8.60 -0.24
C LEU A 144 3.03 10.07 -0.60
N PHE A 145 4.28 10.56 -0.58
CA PHE A 145 4.57 11.95 -0.84
C PHE A 145 4.33 12.31 -2.31
N LEU A 146 4.93 11.56 -3.24
CA LEU A 146 4.82 11.82 -4.67
C LEU A 146 3.43 11.51 -5.23
N GLY A 147 2.80 10.45 -4.74
CA GLY A 147 1.53 9.98 -5.29
C GLY A 147 0.28 10.52 -4.58
N GLY A 148 0.41 11.06 -3.37
CA GLY A 148 -0.71 11.49 -2.53
C GLY A 148 -0.59 12.94 -2.09
N ILE A 149 0.44 13.26 -1.30
CA ILE A 149 0.59 14.58 -0.68
C ILE A 149 0.78 15.69 -1.72
N LEU A 150 1.74 15.53 -2.65
CA LEU A 150 2.02 16.55 -3.68
C LEU A 150 0.80 16.83 -4.57
N PRO A 151 0.14 15.81 -5.16
CA PRO A 151 -1.08 16.03 -5.94
C PRO A 151 -2.19 16.69 -5.13
N LEU A 152 -2.33 16.33 -3.85
CA LEU A 152 -3.36 16.89 -2.98
C LEU A 152 -3.15 18.38 -2.70
N VAL A 153 -1.90 18.87 -2.65
CA VAL A 153 -1.60 20.30 -2.53
C VAL A 153 -1.55 21.02 -3.89
N GLY A 154 -1.83 20.33 -4.99
CA GLY A 154 -1.84 20.88 -6.35
C GLY A 154 -0.47 20.97 -7.02
N ILE A 155 0.52 20.18 -6.56
CA ILE A 155 1.85 20.10 -7.17
C ILE A 155 1.95 18.77 -7.96
N TYR A 156 2.27 18.85 -9.24
CA TYR A 156 2.40 17.72 -10.17
C TYR A 156 3.82 17.58 -10.71
#